data_AF-A0A5E8H878-F1
#
_entry.id   AF-A0A5E8H878-F1
#
_cell.length_a   1.000
_cell.length_b   1.000
_cell.length_c   1.000
_cell.angle_alpha   90.00
_cell.angle_beta   90.00
_cell.angle_gamma   90.00
#
_symmetry.space_group_name_H-M   'P 1'
#
loop_
_entity.id
_entity.type
_entity.pdbx_description
1 polymer ?
#
loop_
_entity_poly.entity_id
_entity_poly.type
_entity_poly.pdbx_seq_one_letter_code
_entity_poly.pdbx_strand_id
1 'polypeptide(L)'
;MFIAIVLVSFAVNGETKTKLPCNSLIECEKKADLTSIHRKKITFLSTGIEEFSKDVNLQLLIPMYLKKIRAIILEANGETGYTGEIVLKVSHKPEYKVTQLKKAEEDLLFLEKNISLCSEDQKKQIEELKTLHHNSQ
;
A
#
# COMPACT_ATOMS: atom_id res chain seq x y z
N MET A 1 -26.70 9.39 -59.73
CA MET A 1 -27.00 8.48 -58.61
C MET A 1 -25.74 8.39 -57.75
N PHE A 2 -25.77 9.02 -56.58
CA PHE A 2 -24.66 9.15 -55.64
C PHE A 2 -24.63 7.93 -54.71
N ILE A 3 -23.47 7.33 -54.49
CA ILE A 3 -23.15 6.68 -53.21
C ILE A 3 -21.67 6.94 -52.91
N ALA A 4 -21.39 7.88 -52.00
CA ALA A 4 -20.08 8.05 -51.40
C ALA A 4 -20.04 7.18 -50.13
N ILE A 5 -19.14 6.19 -50.10
CA ILE A 5 -18.92 5.33 -48.93
C ILE A 5 -17.98 6.08 -47.99
N VAL A 6 -18.53 6.61 -46.90
CA VAL A 6 -17.76 7.21 -45.81
C VAL A 6 -17.32 6.09 -44.86
N LEU A 7 -16.05 5.70 -44.93
CA LEU A 7 -15.40 4.85 -43.94
C LEU A 7 -15.13 5.69 -42.68
N VAL A 8 -16.00 5.58 -41.69
CA VAL A 8 -15.79 6.15 -40.35
C VAL A 8 -14.86 5.21 -39.59
N SER A 9 -13.58 5.56 -39.56
CA SER A 9 -12.59 4.93 -38.68
C SER A 9 -12.83 5.41 -37.25
N PHE A 10 -13.46 4.59 -36.41
CA PHE A 10 -13.47 4.80 -34.98
C PHE A 10 -12.06 4.54 -34.44
N ALA A 11 -11.33 5.61 -34.13
CA ALA A 11 -10.13 5.50 -33.31
C ALA A 11 -10.57 5.04 -31.92
N VAL A 12 -10.41 3.75 -31.63
CA VAL A 12 -10.50 3.23 -30.27
C VAL A 12 -9.29 3.76 -29.52
N ASN A 13 -9.43 4.95 -28.93
CA ASN A 13 -8.50 5.42 -27.92
C ASN A 13 -8.62 4.49 -26.72
N GLY A 14 -7.80 3.43 -26.70
CA GLY A 14 -7.55 2.69 -25.47
C GLY A 14 -6.92 3.65 -24.47
N GLU A 15 -7.68 4.07 -23.45
CA GLU A 15 -7.12 4.76 -22.29
C GLU A 15 -6.14 3.80 -21.60
N THR A 16 -4.86 3.91 -21.93
CA THR A 16 -3.76 3.10 -21.36
C THR A 16 -3.28 3.62 -20.01
N LYS A 17 -4.00 4.54 -19.36
CA LYS A 17 -3.71 4.95 -17.98
C LYS A 17 -4.60 4.14 -17.05
N THR A 18 -4.06 3.08 -16.48
CA THR A 18 -4.63 2.40 -15.31
C THR A 18 -5.00 3.48 -14.30
N LYS A 19 -6.30 3.70 -14.08
CA LYS A 19 -6.78 4.75 -13.18
C LYS A 19 -6.19 4.50 -11.79
N LEU A 20 -5.49 5.49 -11.24
CA LEU A 20 -4.92 5.38 -9.91
C LEU A 20 -6.03 5.04 -8.89
N PRO A 21 -5.73 4.20 -7.89
CA PRO A 21 -6.73 3.77 -6.90
C PRO A 21 -7.25 4.90 -6.01
N CYS A 22 -6.58 6.06 -6.01
CA CYS A 22 -6.90 7.30 -5.28
C CYS A 22 -6.27 8.50 -6.01
N ASN A 23 -6.74 9.72 -5.73
CA ASN A 23 -6.30 10.96 -6.40
C ASN A 23 -5.51 11.92 -5.49
N SER A 24 -5.33 11.59 -4.21
CA SER A 24 -4.53 12.37 -3.27
C SER A 24 -4.04 11.49 -2.12
N LEU A 25 -3.02 11.97 -1.39
CA LEU A 25 -2.48 11.28 -0.22
C LEU A 25 -3.57 10.97 0.82
N ILE A 26 -4.40 11.96 1.14
CA ILE A 26 -5.50 11.82 2.12
C ILE A 26 -6.55 10.83 1.65
N GLU A 27 -6.90 10.84 0.35
CA GLU A 27 -7.84 9.88 -0.21
C GLU A 27 -7.30 8.44 -0.14
N CYS A 28 -6.00 8.26 -0.43
CA CYS A 28 -5.34 6.97 -0.33
C CYS A 28 -5.35 6.45 1.11
N GLU A 29 -4.99 7.29 2.09
CA GLU A 29 -5.01 6.91 3.50
C GLU A 29 -6.43 6.54 3.96
N LYS A 30 -7.42 7.37 3.63
CA LYS A 30 -8.83 7.09 3.98
C LYS A 30 -9.32 5.78 3.37
N LYS A 31 -8.97 5.49 2.12
CA LYS A 31 -9.33 4.21 1.47
C LYS A 31 -8.63 3.03 2.13
N ALA A 32 -7.39 3.18 2.58
CA ALA A 32 -6.70 2.16 3.35
C ALA A 32 -7.37 1.90 4.71
N ASP A 33 -7.85 2.95 5.39
CA ASP A 33 -8.53 2.81 6.68
C ASP A 33 -9.92 2.17 6.56
N LEU A 34 -10.60 2.34 5.42
CA LEU A 34 -11.94 1.78 5.17
C LEU A 34 -11.95 0.30 4.79
N THR A 35 -10.81 -0.29 4.43
CA THR A 35 -10.71 -1.71 4.08
C THR A 35 -10.03 -2.46 5.21
N SER A 36 -10.48 -3.65 5.56
CA SER A 36 -9.75 -4.53 6.46
C SER A 36 -8.68 -5.35 5.73
N ILE A 37 -8.82 -5.53 4.41
CA ILE A 37 -7.96 -6.37 3.58
C ILE A 37 -6.55 -5.80 3.45
N HIS A 38 -5.54 -6.53 3.93
CA HIS A 38 -4.15 -6.07 3.98
C HIS A 38 -3.58 -5.77 2.60
N ARG A 39 -3.72 -6.65 1.62
CA ARG A 39 -3.33 -6.37 0.23
C ARG A 39 -3.84 -5.04 -0.30
N LYS A 40 -5.12 -4.72 -0.07
CA LYS A 40 -5.71 -3.45 -0.51
C LYS A 40 -5.13 -2.26 0.24
N LYS A 41 -4.91 -2.39 1.56
CA LYS A 41 -4.22 -1.36 2.35
C LYS A 41 -2.84 -1.06 1.77
N ILE A 42 -2.05 -2.11 1.49
CA ILE A 42 -0.72 -1.97 0.91
C ILE A 42 -0.81 -1.20 -0.41
N THR A 43 -1.73 -1.58 -1.32
CA THR A 43 -1.93 -0.87 -2.59
C THR A 43 -2.22 0.62 -2.39
N PHE A 44 -3.22 0.97 -1.57
CA PHE A 44 -3.57 2.38 -1.35
C PHE A 44 -2.42 3.17 -0.72
N LEU A 45 -1.78 2.62 0.33
CA LEU A 45 -0.70 3.31 1.04
C LEU A 45 0.54 3.47 0.17
N SER A 46 0.93 2.44 -0.60
CA SER A 46 2.01 2.53 -1.60
C SER A 46 1.72 3.60 -2.64
N THR A 47 0.52 3.62 -3.24
CA THR A 47 0.16 4.68 -4.19
C THR A 47 0.22 6.06 -3.53
N GLY A 48 -0.28 6.20 -2.30
CA GLY A 48 -0.19 7.43 -1.52
C GLY A 48 1.24 7.95 -1.43
N ILE A 49 2.14 7.08 -0.96
CA ILE A 49 3.55 7.40 -0.72
C ILE A 49 4.30 7.62 -2.04
N GLU A 50 4.07 6.83 -3.08
CA GLU A 50 4.85 6.89 -4.32
C GLU A 50 4.42 8.05 -5.22
N GLU A 51 3.12 8.31 -5.33
CA GLU A 51 2.58 9.29 -6.27
C GLU A 51 2.35 10.67 -5.65
N PHE A 52 2.08 10.75 -4.34
CA PHE A 52 1.60 11.98 -3.71
C PHE A 52 2.49 12.51 -2.56
N SER A 53 3.69 11.96 -2.33
CA SER A 53 4.55 12.36 -1.21
C SER A 53 5.52 13.51 -1.47
N LYS A 54 5.81 13.84 -2.74
CA LYS A 54 6.94 14.71 -3.12
C LYS A 54 6.98 16.07 -2.41
N ASP A 55 5.80 16.65 -2.16
CA ASP A 55 5.66 17.98 -1.55
C ASP A 55 4.99 17.92 -0.17
N VAL A 56 4.88 16.71 0.42
CA VAL A 56 4.20 16.51 1.70
C VAL A 56 5.21 16.47 2.83
N ASN A 57 4.86 17.14 3.94
CA ASN A 57 5.64 17.06 5.17
C ASN A 57 5.78 15.60 5.61
N LEU A 58 7.02 15.18 5.87
CA LEU A 58 7.36 13.85 6.32
C LEU A 58 6.59 13.39 7.57
N GLN A 59 6.21 14.31 8.47
CA GLN A 59 5.35 14.00 9.62
C GLN A 59 3.99 13.40 9.22
N LEU A 60 3.43 13.81 8.08
CA LEU A 60 2.18 13.27 7.56
C LEU A 60 2.38 11.89 6.89
N LEU A 61 3.60 11.56 6.47
CA LEU A 61 3.91 10.27 5.86
C LEU A 61 4.17 9.19 6.92
N ILE A 62 4.68 9.55 8.11
CA ILE A 62 4.99 8.59 9.18
C ILE A 62 3.80 7.65 9.49
N PRO A 63 2.57 8.14 9.75
CA PRO A 63 1.42 7.26 9.99
C PRO A 63 1.14 6.30 8.82
N MET A 64 1.34 6.74 7.58
CA MET A 64 1.11 5.91 6.40
C MET A 64 2.14 4.78 6.28
N TYR A 65 3.41 5.07 6.53
CA TYR A 65 4.47 4.05 6.58
C TYR A 65 4.19 3.02 7.69
N LEU A 66 3.81 3.45 8.89
CA LEU A 66 3.46 2.54 10.00
C LEU A 66 2.31 1.58 9.61
N LYS A 67 1.24 2.13 9.03
CA LYS A 67 0.10 1.34 8.53
C LYS A 67 0.53 0.37 7.43
N LYS A 68 1.39 0.80 6.51
CA LYS A 68 1.88 0.02 5.37
C LYS A 68 2.74 -1.15 5.84
N ILE A 69 3.74 -0.90 6.68
CA ILE A 69 4.62 -1.93 7.26
C ILE A 69 3.79 -3.01 7.94
N ARG A 70 2.85 -2.63 8.81
CA ARG A 70 1.97 -3.58 9.48
C ARG A 70 1.20 -4.44 8.49
N ALA A 71 0.56 -3.83 7.48
CA ALA A 71 -0.21 -4.56 6.48
C ALA A 71 0.68 -5.50 5.65
N ILE A 72 1.90 -5.08 5.29
CA ILE A 72 2.87 -5.91 4.57
C ILE A 72 3.23 -7.15 5.39
N ILE A 73 3.60 -6.99 6.66
CA ILE A 73 4.02 -8.12 7.50
C ILE A 73 2.87 -9.13 7.69
N LEU A 74 1.66 -8.63 7.98
CA LEU A 74 0.47 -9.49 8.16
C LEU A 74 0.10 -10.24 6.87
N GLU A 75 0.04 -9.55 5.72
CA GLU A 75 -0.19 -10.18 4.41
C GLU A 75 0.89 -11.23 4.12
N ALA A 76 2.17 -10.92 4.35
CA ALA A 76 3.27 -11.84 4.08
C ALA A 76 3.19 -13.13 4.91
N ASN A 77 2.61 -13.06 6.12
CA ASN A 77 2.34 -14.20 6.98
C ASN A 77 1.03 -14.94 6.67
N GLY A 78 0.32 -14.52 5.61
CA GLY A 78 -0.90 -15.16 5.15
C GLY A 78 -2.16 -14.69 5.87
N GLU A 79 -2.07 -13.64 6.69
CA GLU A 79 -3.25 -12.98 7.22
C GLU A 79 -3.83 -12.07 6.14
N THR A 80 -5.12 -12.23 5.84
CA THR A 80 -5.77 -11.41 4.80
C THR A 80 -6.38 -10.12 5.33
N GLY A 81 -6.61 -10.06 6.64
CA GLY A 81 -7.40 -9.01 7.27
C GLY A 81 -8.90 -9.11 6.97
N TYR A 82 -9.38 -10.21 6.37
CA TYR A 82 -10.81 -10.44 6.20
C TYR A 82 -11.48 -10.71 7.55
N THR A 83 -12.52 -9.93 7.86
CA THR A 83 -13.22 -9.97 9.17
C THR A 83 -14.63 -10.57 9.08
N GLY A 84 -14.95 -11.28 8.00
CA GLY A 84 -16.22 -12.01 7.91
C GLY A 84 -16.24 -13.25 8.82
N GLU A 85 -17.34 -14.01 8.79
CA GLU A 85 -17.55 -15.18 9.67
C GLU A 85 -16.46 -16.26 9.54
N ILE A 86 -15.77 -16.31 8.40
CA ILE A 86 -14.67 -17.26 8.14
C ILE A 86 -13.36 -16.48 8.05
N VAL A 87 -12.39 -16.82 8.90
CA VAL A 87 -11.03 -16.27 8.80
C VAL A 87 -10.34 -16.87 7.58
N LEU A 88 -10.08 -16.05 6.58
CA LEU A 88 -9.34 -16.45 5.38
C LEU A 88 -7.84 -16.32 5.65
N LYS A 89 -7.13 -17.46 5.64
CA LYS A 89 -5.67 -17.51 5.60
C LYS A 89 -5.21 -17.87 4.19
N VAL A 90 -4.14 -17.25 3.74
CA VAL A 90 -3.57 -17.49 2.40
C VAL A 90 -2.13 -17.98 2.55
N SER A 91 -1.81 -19.12 1.94
CA SER A 91 -0.41 -19.53 1.81
C SER A 91 0.21 -18.84 0.61
N HIS A 92 1.18 -17.98 0.87
CA HIS A 92 2.00 -17.38 -0.18
C HIS A 92 3.19 -18.26 -0.53
N LYS A 93 3.72 -18.09 -1.75
CA LYS A 93 5.00 -18.67 -2.11
C LYS A 93 6.12 -18.07 -1.23
N PRO A 94 7.15 -18.84 -0.86
CA PRO A 94 8.25 -18.33 -0.03
C PRO A 94 8.90 -17.05 -0.60
N GLU A 95 9.07 -16.97 -1.91
CA GLU A 95 9.71 -15.81 -2.57
C GLU A 95 8.85 -14.54 -2.43
N TYR A 96 7.53 -14.70 -2.41
CA TYR A 96 6.60 -13.59 -2.16
C TYR A 96 6.78 -13.07 -0.74
N LYS A 97 6.79 -13.96 0.26
CA LYS A 97 6.97 -13.59 1.67
C LYS A 97 8.29 -12.83 1.87
N VAL A 98 9.40 -13.38 1.36
CA VAL A 98 10.72 -12.72 1.43
C VAL A 98 10.69 -11.33 0.79
N THR A 99 10.10 -11.21 -0.40
CA THR A 99 10.01 -9.92 -1.11
C THR A 99 9.18 -8.89 -0.32
N GLN A 100 8.05 -9.30 0.28
CA GLN A 100 7.24 -8.41 1.09
C GLN A 100 7.96 -8.00 2.37
N LEU A 101 8.56 -8.94 3.11
CA LEU A 101 9.28 -8.62 4.33
C LEU A 101 10.47 -7.69 4.09
N LYS A 102 11.17 -7.82 2.94
CA LYS A 102 12.21 -6.86 2.55
C LYS A 102 11.65 -5.44 2.36
N LYS A 103 10.48 -5.28 1.76
CA LYS A 103 9.82 -3.96 1.63
C LYS A 103 9.47 -3.36 2.99
N ALA A 104 8.96 -4.18 3.92
CA ALA A 104 8.69 -3.75 5.28
C ALA A 104 9.97 -3.32 6.01
N GLU A 105 11.09 -4.01 5.78
CA GLU A 105 12.41 -3.65 6.33
C GLU A 105 12.91 -2.31 5.79
N GLU A 106 12.82 -2.08 4.48
CA GLU A 106 13.20 -0.81 3.85
C GLU A 106 12.37 0.36 4.41
N ASP A 107 11.06 0.17 4.57
CA ASP A 107 10.16 1.15 5.18
C ASP A 107 10.48 1.38 6.68
N LEU A 108 10.84 0.32 7.44
CA LEU A 108 11.27 0.44 8.85
C LEU A 108 12.56 1.26 8.97
N LEU A 109 13.58 0.94 8.16
CA LEU A 109 14.84 1.69 8.13
C LEU A 109 14.62 3.16 7.77
N PHE A 110 13.66 3.45 6.90
CA PHE A 110 13.25 4.82 6.61
C PHE A 110 12.68 5.53 7.84
N LEU A 111 11.79 4.88 8.61
CA LEU A 111 11.24 5.45 9.84
C LEU A 111 12.31 5.63 10.93
N GLU A 112 13.25 4.69 11.08
CA GLU A 112 14.34 4.80 12.04
C GLU A 112 15.27 5.97 11.74
N LYS A 113 15.61 6.20 10.47
CA LYS A 113 16.40 7.37 10.05
C LYS A 113 15.72 8.70 10.38
N ASN A 114 14.40 8.69 10.51
CA ASN A 114 13.57 9.86 10.76
C ASN A 114 12.89 9.84 12.14
N ILE A 115 13.42 9.04 13.08
CA ILE A 115 12.81 8.78 14.39
C ILE A 115 12.63 10.05 15.24
N SER A 116 13.45 11.07 15.00
CA SER A 116 13.36 12.38 15.68
C SER A 116 12.07 13.15 15.34
N LEU A 117 11.41 12.81 14.23
CA LEU A 117 10.14 13.39 13.80
C LEU A 117 8.93 12.61 14.32
N CYS A 118 9.15 11.46 14.94
CA CYS A 118 8.11 10.60 15.50
C CYS A 118 7.72 11.05 16.92
N SER A 119 6.42 11.03 17.20
CA SER A 119 5.89 11.07 18.57
C SER A 119 6.27 9.80 19.34
N GLU A 120 6.19 9.84 20.67
CA GLU A 120 6.48 8.68 21.52
C GLU A 120 5.59 7.46 21.21
N ASP A 121 4.31 7.70 20.87
CA ASP A 121 3.41 6.62 20.43
C ASP A 121 3.89 5.98 19.13
N GLN A 122 4.30 6.78 18.15
CA GLN A 122 4.85 6.28 16.88
C GLN A 122 6.16 5.52 17.09
N LYS A 123 7.04 5.98 17.98
CA LYS A 123 8.28 5.25 18.34
C LYS A 123 7.95 3.88 18.93
N LYS A 124 6.96 3.80 19.82
CA LYS A 124 6.49 2.53 20.36
C LYS A 124 5.95 1.61 19.26
N GLN A 125 5.15 2.14 18.34
CA GLN A 125 4.66 1.38 17.19
C GLN A 125 5.80 0.85 16.30
N ILE A 126 6.88 1.62 16.11
CA ILE A 126 8.06 1.17 15.35
C ILE A 126 8.71 -0.04 16.02
N GLU A 127 8.90 -0.01 17.34
CA GLU A 127 9.48 -1.15 18.07
C GLU A 127 8.57 -2.39 18.06
N GLU A 128 7.25 -2.20 18.14
CA GLU A 128 6.28 -3.28 17.93
C GLU A 128 6.40 -3.89 16.53
N LEU A 129 6.55 -3.06 15.49
CA LEU A 129 6.70 -3.52 14.11
C LEU A 129 8.02 -4.23 13.85
N LYS A 130 9.12 -3.79 14.47
CA LYS A 130 10.42 -4.49 14.42
C LYS A 130 10.31 -5.88 15.03
N THR A 131 9.66 -5.98 16.18
CA THR A 131 9.40 -7.26 16.85
C THR A 131 8.56 -8.18 15.96
N LEU A 132 7.49 -7.64 15.36
CA LEU A 132 6.63 -8.39 14.46
C LEU A 132 7.36 -8.86 13.21
N HIS A 133 8.20 -7.99 12.61
CA HIS A 133 9.01 -8.32 11.43
C HIS A 133 10.02 -9.43 11.73
N HIS A 134 10.75 -9.32 12.84
CA HIS A 134 11.71 -10.34 13.28
C HIS A 134 11.05 -11.71 13.47
N ASN A 135 9.89 -11.75 14.11
CA ASN A 135 9.12 -12.99 14.32
C ASN A 135 8.54 -13.58 13.03
N SER A 136 8.57 -12.82 11.92
CA SER A 136 8.02 -13.24 10.63
C SER A 136 9.08 -13.81 9.69
N GLN A 137 10.37 -13.66 10.01
CA GLN A 137 11.48 -14.22 9.23
C GLN A 137 11.60 -15.74 9.45
#